data_AF-A0A3A1XQ58-F1
#
_entry.id   AF-A0A3A1XQ58-F1
#
_cell.length_a   1.000
_cell.length_b   1.000
_cell.length_c   1.000
_cell.angle_alpha   90.00
_cell.angle_beta   90.00
_cell.angle_gamma   90.00
#
_symmetry.space_group_name_H-M   'P 1'
#
loop_
_entity.id
_entity.type
_entity.pdbx_description
1 polymer ?
#
loop_
_entity_poly.entity_id
_entity_poly.type
_entity_poly.pdbx_seq_one_letter_code
_entity_poly.pdbx_strand_id
1 'polypeptide(L)'
;SEEKSEELQKSAFKKNPQLLKPKEGIAYSKISFLNENRINRFKRNIGKYDSFNEFNLYINELIENLSFGIAAEKFESALKNLGEILGYVSQRPDKEIRKGPDNLWCVSNKKYVFFECKDEVDENRNAIKKSEAGQFNNHCGWFKEEYGELVDVLRIMIIPTKQLAHDADFNEKVFVMRRNGLKKLKDNLKKFVKEIEKYELDSLSDEKIQGYLNMYKLNIENFPGNYIEDIYHLKK
;
A
#
# COMPACT_ATOMS: atom_id res chain seq x y z
N SER A 1 -7.39 -5.62 38.48
CA SER A 1 -8.35 -6.54 37.86
C SER A 1 -7.78 -7.01 36.54
N GLU A 2 -8.21 -8.17 36.06
CA GLU A 2 -7.82 -8.70 34.74
C GLU A 2 -8.17 -7.71 33.62
N GLU A 3 -9.35 -7.07 33.67
CA GLU A 3 -9.77 -6.04 32.71
C GLU A 3 -8.76 -4.89 32.54
N LYS A 4 -8.25 -4.33 33.65
CA LYS A 4 -7.23 -3.26 33.57
C LYS A 4 -5.93 -3.75 32.94
N SER A 5 -5.56 -5.01 33.17
CA SER A 5 -4.36 -5.60 32.55
C SER A 5 -4.56 -5.79 31.06
N GLU A 6 -5.76 -6.18 30.64
CA GLU A 6 -6.11 -6.35 29.23
C GLU A 6 -6.17 -5.02 28.49
N GLU A 7 -6.74 -3.97 29.08
CA GLU A 7 -6.74 -2.62 28.50
C GLU A 7 -5.31 -2.08 28.34
N LEU A 8 -4.46 -2.27 29.36
CA LEU A 8 -3.06 -1.90 29.28
C LEU A 8 -2.32 -2.69 28.20
N GLN A 9 -2.59 -3.98 28.06
CA GLN A 9 -1.99 -4.80 27.01
C GLN A 9 -2.47 -4.37 25.61
N LYS A 10 -3.76 -4.07 25.43
CA LYS A 10 -4.32 -3.52 24.19
C LYS A 10 -3.66 -2.19 23.82
N SER A 11 -3.50 -1.29 24.80
CA SER A 11 -2.84 0.01 24.61
C SER A 11 -1.35 -0.13 24.28
N ALA A 12 -0.64 -1.01 25.01
CA ALA A 12 0.76 -1.30 24.78
C ALA A 12 0.99 -1.88 23.38
N PHE A 13 0.16 -2.85 22.96
CA PHE A 13 0.24 -3.43 21.62
C PHE A 13 -0.07 -2.40 20.53
N LYS A 14 -1.08 -1.53 20.71
CA LYS A 14 -1.37 -0.43 19.77
C LYS A 14 -0.18 0.52 19.60
N LYS A 15 0.60 0.76 20.65
CA LYS A 15 1.83 1.57 20.60
C LYS A 15 3.02 0.82 20.01
N ASN A 16 3.13 -0.48 20.29
CA ASN A 16 4.17 -1.34 19.76
C ASN A 16 3.60 -2.71 19.37
N PRO A 17 3.29 -2.93 18.08
CA PRO A 17 2.71 -4.18 17.60
C PRO A 17 3.63 -5.40 17.67
N GLN A 18 4.90 -5.22 18.06
CA GLN A 18 5.82 -6.34 18.34
C GLN A 18 5.52 -7.02 19.69
N LEU A 19 4.76 -6.38 20.59
CA LEU A 19 4.41 -6.92 21.89
C LEU A 19 3.40 -8.08 21.80
N LEU A 20 3.11 -8.73 22.94
CA LEU A 20 2.14 -9.83 23.01
C LEU A 20 0.74 -9.38 22.59
N LYS A 21 0.15 -10.11 21.62
CA LYS A 21 -1.22 -9.87 21.17
C LYS A 21 -2.20 -10.12 22.32
N PRO A 22 -3.14 -9.19 22.60
CA PRO A 22 -4.17 -9.38 23.62
C PRO A 22 -5.03 -10.62 23.35
N LYS A 23 -5.48 -11.31 24.41
CA LYS A 23 -6.31 -12.54 24.29
C LYS A 23 -7.63 -12.30 23.54
N GLU A 24 -8.32 -11.20 23.81
CA GLU A 24 -9.55 -10.82 23.10
C GLU A 24 -9.30 -10.26 21.69
N GLY A 25 -8.05 -10.21 21.23
CA GLY A 25 -7.68 -9.55 19.98
C GLY A 25 -7.77 -8.03 20.05
N ILE A 26 -7.53 -7.39 18.90
CA ILE A 26 -7.65 -5.94 18.73
C ILE A 26 -8.71 -5.71 17.67
N ALA A 27 -9.73 -4.92 18.01
CA ALA A 27 -10.76 -4.54 17.07
C ALA A 27 -10.12 -3.79 15.89
N TYR A 28 -10.31 -4.33 14.69
CA TYR A 28 -9.86 -3.68 13.47
C TYR A 28 -10.70 -2.42 13.20
N SER A 29 -10.04 -1.27 13.07
CA SER A 29 -10.70 -0.03 12.67
C SER A 29 -10.69 0.07 11.15
N LYS A 30 -11.76 -0.43 10.52
CA LYS A 30 -11.92 -0.47 9.06
C LYS A 30 -11.73 0.92 8.46
N ILE A 31 -10.89 1.01 7.43
CA ILE A 31 -10.81 2.24 6.64
C ILE A 31 -12.01 2.35 5.72
N SER A 32 -12.68 3.49 5.80
CA SER A 32 -13.78 3.82 4.91
C SER A 32 -13.46 5.12 4.20
N PHE A 33 -14.11 5.34 3.06
CA PHE A 33 -13.99 6.60 2.37
C PHE A 33 -14.60 7.70 3.23
N LEU A 34 -13.74 8.59 3.74
CA LEU A 34 -14.20 9.85 4.29
C LEU A 34 -14.59 10.72 3.09
N ASN A 35 -15.83 11.24 3.07
CA ASN A 35 -16.37 12.16 2.04
C ASN A 35 -15.57 13.47 1.87
N GLU A 36 -14.37 13.55 2.43
CA GLU A 36 -13.37 14.56 2.18
C GLU A 36 -12.70 14.33 0.82
N ASN A 37 -12.49 15.44 0.09
CA ASN A 37 -11.81 15.45 -1.20
C ASN A 37 -10.37 14.89 -1.06
N ARG A 38 -10.02 13.90 -1.91
CA ARG A 38 -8.66 13.33 -1.99
C ARG A 38 -7.59 14.40 -2.13
N ILE A 39 -7.88 15.46 -2.89
CA ILE A 39 -6.95 16.58 -3.11
C ILE A 39 -6.73 17.39 -1.83
N ASN A 40 -7.75 17.54 -0.99
CA ASN A 40 -7.59 18.17 0.33
C ASN A 40 -6.70 17.33 1.24
N ARG A 41 -6.84 15.99 1.20
CA ARG A 41 -5.94 15.09 1.95
C ARG A 41 -4.51 15.18 1.45
N PHE A 42 -4.32 15.20 0.13
CA PHE A 42 -3.03 15.45 -0.51
C PHE A 42 -2.40 16.75 0.01
N LYS A 43 -3.11 17.88 -0.10
CA LYS A 43 -2.65 19.19 0.39
C LYS A 43 -2.30 19.15 1.87
N ARG A 44 -3.17 18.59 2.72
CA ARG A 44 -2.93 18.45 4.16
C ARG A 44 -1.69 17.60 4.45
N ASN A 45 -1.48 16.51 3.73
CA ASN A 45 -0.34 15.63 3.96
C ASN A 45 1.00 16.29 3.58
N ILE A 46 0.99 17.15 2.56
CA ILE A 46 2.19 17.91 2.18
C ILE A 46 2.37 19.14 3.08
N GLY A 47 1.29 19.76 3.55
CA GLY A 47 1.35 20.87 4.52
C GLY A 47 1.87 20.49 5.92
N LYS A 48 2.25 19.21 6.14
CA LYS A 48 2.93 18.76 7.37
C LYS A 48 4.43 19.09 7.39
N TYR A 49 5.01 19.43 6.24
CA TYR A 49 6.43 19.75 6.10
C TYR A 49 6.61 21.27 6.12
N ASP A 50 7.66 21.74 6.79
CA ASP A 50 7.91 23.18 6.99
C ASP A 50 8.34 23.85 5.68
N SER A 51 8.92 23.08 4.76
CA SER A 51 9.35 23.57 3.46
C SER A 51 9.24 22.51 2.37
N PHE A 52 9.19 22.96 1.12
CA PHE A 52 9.24 22.04 -0.02
C PHE A 52 10.56 21.26 -0.09
N ASN A 53 11.66 21.82 0.40
CA ASN A 53 12.94 21.12 0.51
C ASN A 53 12.85 19.92 1.46
N GLU A 54 12.20 20.09 2.62
CA GLU A 54 11.97 19.01 3.58
C GLU A 54 11.07 17.92 2.98
N PHE A 55 9.98 18.33 2.31
CA PHE A 55 9.11 17.41 1.59
C PHE A 55 9.88 16.62 0.50
N ASN A 56 10.76 17.28 -0.25
CA ASN A 56 11.61 16.62 -1.24
C ASN A 56 12.56 15.60 -0.63
N LEU A 57 13.20 15.91 0.51
CA LEU A 57 14.05 14.97 1.24
C LEU A 57 13.25 13.72 1.66
N TYR A 58 12.04 13.94 2.20
CA TYR A 58 11.15 12.85 2.58
C TYR A 58 10.72 12.00 1.38
N ILE A 59 10.39 12.61 0.24
CA ILE A 59 10.05 11.88 -0.99
C ILE A 59 11.23 11.06 -1.50
N ASN A 60 12.45 11.57 -1.42
CA ASN A 60 13.64 10.83 -1.82
C ASN A 60 13.85 9.60 -0.93
N GLU A 61 13.75 9.74 0.40
CA GLU A 61 13.83 8.62 1.34
C GLU A 61 12.73 7.58 1.07
N LEU A 62 11.49 8.02 0.87
CA LEU A 62 10.37 7.13 0.54
C LEU A 62 10.67 6.30 -0.73
N ILE A 63 11.18 6.94 -1.76
CA ILE A 63 11.52 6.29 -3.03
C ILE A 63 12.67 5.30 -2.88
N GLU A 64 13.65 5.63 -2.07
CA GLU A 64 14.78 4.73 -1.77
C GLU A 64 14.27 3.47 -1.06
N ASN A 65 13.41 3.64 -0.05
CA ASN A 65 12.80 2.55 0.70
C ASN A 65 11.83 1.69 -0.13
N LEU A 66 11.25 2.23 -1.22
CA LEU A 66 10.46 1.48 -2.19
C LEU A 66 11.34 0.73 -3.21
N SER A 67 12.24 -0.13 -2.74
CA SER A 67 13.15 -0.93 -3.57
C SER A 67 13.22 -2.37 -3.08
N PHE A 68 13.42 -3.31 -4.01
CA PHE A 68 13.71 -4.71 -3.65
C PHE A 68 15.04 -4.79 -2.87
N GLY A 69 15.10 -5.68 -1.89
CA GLY A 69 16.22 -5.83 -0.96
C GLY A 69 16.25 -4.84 0.21
N ILE A 70 15.26 -3.94 0.31
CA ILE A 70 15.04 -3.14 1.52
C ILE A 70 14.35 -4.01 2.58
N ALA A 71 14.55 -3.68 3.86
CA ALA A 71 13.86 -4.37 4.93
C ALA A 71 12.35 -4.18 4.84
N ALA A 72 11.57 -5.27 4.99
CA ALA A 72 10.11 -5.27 4.81
C ALA A 72 9.41 -4.13 5.59
N GLU A 73 9.81 -3.89 6.84
CA GLU A 73 9.27 -2.81 7.66
C GLU A 73 9.42 -1.41 7.02
N LYS A 74 10.59 -1.13 6.42
CA LYS A 74 10.85 0.15 5.75
C LYS A 74 10.07 0.23 4.44
N PHE A 75 10.03 -0.86 3.68
CA PHE A 75 9.31 -0.94 2.41
C PHE A 75 7.81 -0.71 2.61
N GLU A 76 7.18 -1.49 3.49
CA GLU A 76 5.75 -1.40 3.78
C GLU A 76 5.37 -0.04 4.39
N SER A 77 6.23 0.53 5.25
CA SER A 77 6.04 1.89 5.77
C SER A 77 6.09 2.93 4.64
N ALA A 78 7.07 2.85 3.74
CA ALA A 78 7.17 3.72 2.58
C ALA A 78 5.97 3.56 1.64
N LEU A 79 5.44 2.34 1.48
CA LEU A 79 4.24 2.08 0.69
C LEU A 79 2.99 2.67 1.33
N LYS A 80 2.85 2.59 2.66
CA LYS A 80 1.76 3.28 3.38
C LYS A 80 1.83 4.79 3.14
N ASN A 81 3.02 5.35 3.31
CA ASN A 81 3.28 6.78 3.16
C ASN A 81 3.02 7.25 1.72
N LEU A 82 3.34 6.43 0.71
CA LEU A 82 3.00 6.72 -0.68
C LEU A 82 1.49 6.87 -0.86
N GLY A 83 0.70 5.95 -0.30
CA GLY A 83 -0.77 6.05 -0.33
C GLY A 83 -1.27 7.37 0.27
N GLU A 84 -0.73 7.75 1.43
CA GLU A 84 -1.09 9.01 2.11
C GLU A 84 -0.68 10.24 1.31
N ILE A 85 0.54 10.30 0.77
CA ILE A 85 1.00 11.39 -0.09
C ILE A 85 0.08 11.52 -1.30
N LEU A 86 -0.35 10.41 -1.90
CA LEU A 86 -1.31 10.43 -3.02
C LEU A 86 -2.75 10.78 -2.59
N GLY A 87 -2.99 11.11 -1.33
CA GLY A 87 -4.29 11.52 -0.80
C GLY A 87 -5.24 10.38 -0.44
N TYR A 88 -4.76 9.12 -0.45
CA TYR A 88 -5.54 7.96 -0.04
C TYR A 88 -5.47 7.75 1.47
N VAL A 89 -6.49 7.10 2.02
CA VAL A 89 -6.43 6.59 3.41
C VAL A 89 -5.67 5.28 3.36
N SER A 90 -4.57 5.16 4.10
CA SER A 90 -3.69 3.99 4.05
C SER A 90 -3.41 3.41 5.45
N GLN A 91 -3.38 2.09 5.54
CA GLN A 91 -3.07 1.32 6.75
C GLN A 91 -2.11 0.17 6.46
N ARG A 92 -1.57 -0.42 7.53
CA ARG A 92 -0.81 -1.69 7.50
C ARG A 92 -1.48 -2.72 8.40
N PRO A 93 -2.56 -3.40 7.95
CA PRO A 93 -3.33 -4.32 8.79
C PRO A 93 -2.47 -5.41 9.46
N ASP A 94 -1.56 -6.06 8.73
CA ASP A 94 -0.71 -7.08 9.35
C ASP A 94 0.16 -6.49 10.48
N LYS A 95 0.74 -5.31 10.26
CA LYS A 95 1.48 -4.60 11.29
C LYS A 95 0.60 -4.21 12.48
N GLU A 96 -0.60 -3.70 12.24
CA GLU A 96 -1.46 -3.10 13.27
C GLU A 96 -2.22 -4.15 14.11
N ILE A 97 -2.63 -5.28 13.51
CA ILE A 97 -3.49 -6.29 14.14
C ILE A 97 -3.01 -7.75 13.93
N ARG A 98 -1.90 -7.97 13.23
CA ARG A 98 -1.37 -9.29 12.84
C ARG A 98 -2.38 -10.13 12.06
N LYS A 99 -3.13 -9.45 11.19
CA LYS A 99 -4.14 -10.01 10.29
C LYS A 99 -4.33 -9.08 9.10
N GLY A 100 -4.65 -9.67 7.95
CA GLY A 100 -4.86 -8.93 6.72
C GLY A 100 -3.57 -8.69 5.93
N PRO A 101 -3.63 -7.89 4.86
CA PRO A 101 -2.50 -7.63 3.99
C PRO A 101 -1.45 -6.72 4.65
N ASP A 102 -0.26 -6.67 4.07
CA ASP A 102 0.83 -5.80 4.52
C ASP A 102 0.45 -4.31 4.41
N ASN A 103 -0.19 -3.93 3.30
CA ASN A 103 -0.69 -2.57 3.08
C ASN A 103 -2.10 -2.58 2.49
N LEU A 104 -2.93 -1.63 2.91
CA LEU A 104 -4.29 -1.45 2.40
C LEU A 104 -4.60 0.03 2.22
N TRP A 105 -5.06 0.43 1.03
CA TRP A 105 -5.48 1.79 0.71
C TRP A 105 -6.97 1.84 0.36
N CYS A 106 -7.68 2.82 0.91
CA CYS A 106 -9.03 3.18 0.47
C CYS A 106 -8.93 4.28 -0.61
N VAL A 107 -9.35 3.92 -1.83
CA VAL A 107 -9.21 4.74 -3.04
C VAL A 107 -10.39 5.70 -3.18
N SER A 108 -11.60 5.16 -3.06
CA SER A 108 -12.86 5.87 -3.09
C SER A 108 -13.93 5.05 -2.36
N ASN A 109 -15.19 5.52 -2.38
CA ASN A 109 -16.29 4.76 -1.80
C ASN A 109 -16.32 3.32 -2.37
N LYS A 110 -16.28 2.32 -1.48
CA LYS A 110 -16.25 0.88 -1.80
C LYS A 110 -15.15 0.45 -2.77
N LYS A 111 -14.07 1.22 -2.90
CA LYS A 111 -12.94 0.90 -3.78
C LYS A 111 -11.63 0.90 -3.00
N TYR A 112 -10.91 -0.20 -3.12
CA TYR A 112 -9.71 -0.47 -2.35
C TYR A 112 -8.58 -0.99 -3.22
N VAL A 113 -7.36 -0.89 -2.71
CA VAL A 113 -6.22 -1.66 -3.20
C VAL A 113 -5.47 -2.19 -1.99
N PHE A 114 -5.10 -3.46 -2.02
CA PHE A 114 -4.18 -4.00 -1.02
C PHE A 114 -2.96 -4.64 -1.67
N PHE A 115 -1.88 -4.65 -0.90
CA PHE A 115 -0.58 -5.11 -1.31
C PHE A 115 -0.07 -6.18 -0.38
N GLU A 116 0.53 -7.21 -0.97
CA GLU A 116 1.42 -8.16 -0.30
C GLU A 116 2.85 -7.89 -0.80
N CYS A 117 3.78 -7.65 0.12
CA CYS A 117 5.15 -7.31 -0.17
C CYS A 117 6.05 -8.55 -0.05
N LYS A 118 6.79 -8.85 -1.12
CA LYS A 118 7.85 -9.86 -1.17
C LYS A 118 9.11 -9.19 -1.71
N ASP A 119 9.49 -8.09 -1.08
CA ASP A 119 10.62 -7.23 -1.46
C ASP A 119 11.98 -7.80 -1.03
N GLU A 120 12.03 -8.62 0.01
CA GLU A 120 13.26 -9.29 0.51
C GLU A 120 13.58 -10.62 -0.18
N VAL A 121 12.81 -11.04 -1.18
CA VAL A 121 13.11 -12.27 -1.93
C VAL A 121 14.23 -12.05 -2.94
N ASP A 122 14.92 -13.12 -3.30
CA ASP A 122 15.94 -13.11 -4.36
C ASP A 122 15.39 -12.44 -5.65
N GLU A 123 16.15 -11.51 -6.22
CA GLU A 123 15.76 -10.80 -7.46
C GLU A 123 15.58 -11.77 -8.65
N ASN A 124 16.29 -12.90 -8.65
CA ASN A 124 16.19 -13.96 -9.64
C ASN A 124 15.14 -15.02 -9.27
N ARG A 125 14.20 -14.71 -8.38
CA ARG A 125 13.12 -15.63 -8.00
C ARG A 125 12.42 -16.16 -9.25
N ASN A 126 12.40 -17.49 -9.41
CA ASN A 126 11.77 -18.11 -10.56
C ASN A 126 10.25 -17.96 -10.55
N ALA A 127 9.59 -18.33 -9.43
CA ALA A 127 8.13 -18.32 -9.32
C ALA A 127 7.64 -17.93 -7.92
N ILE A 128 6.38 -17.48 -7.86
CA ILE A 128 5.58 -17.35 -6.65
C ILE A 128 5.29 -18.77 -6.14
N LYS A 129 5.64 -19.04 -4.88
CA LYS A 129 5.49 -20.36 -4.26
C LYS A 129 4.04 -20.59 -3.82
N LYS A 130 3.66 -21.86 -3.71
CA LYS A 130 2.37 -22.29 -3.14
C LYS A 130 2.07 -21.68 -1.78
N SER A 131 3.07 -21.59 -0.90
CA SER A 131 2.91 -20.98 0.42
C SER A 131 2.58 -19.49 0.36
N GLU A 132 3.19 -18.76 -0.59
CA GLU A 132 2.97 -17.32 -0.79
C GLU A 132 1.58 -17.06 -1.39
N ALA A 133 1.15 -17.88 -2.36
CA ALA A 133 -0.21 -17.83 -2.90
C ALA A 133 -1.27 -18.17 -1.85
N GLY A 134 -1.02 -19.21 -1.03
CA GLY A 134 -1.89 -19.60 0.08
C GLY A 134 -2.01 -18.49 1.13
N GLN A 135 -0.91 -17.85 1.50
CA GLN A 135 -0.92 -16.69 2.39
C GLN A 135 -1.78 -15.55 1.82
N PHE A 136 -1.59 -15.22 0.54
CA PHE A 136 -2.36 -14.17 -0.13
C PHE A 136 -3.87 -14.48 -0.17
N ASN A 137 -4.24 -15.75 -0.39
CA ASN A 137 -5.65 -16.18 -0.35
C ASN A 137 -6.27 -15.98 1.05
N ASN A 138 -5.50 -16.17 2.13
CA ASN A 138 -5.97 -15.86 3.48
C ASN A 138 -6.23 -14.35 3.65
N HIS A 139 -5.39 -13.49 3.07
CA HIS A 139 -5.62 -12.04 3.09
C HIS A 139 -6.87 -11.64 2.28
N CYS A 140 -7.15 -12.32 1.17
CA CYS A 140 -8.41 -12.15 0.43
C CYS A 140 -9.62 -12.54 1.29
N GLY A 141 -9.54 -13.66 2.01
CA GLY A 141 -10.59 -14.11 2.92
C GLY A 141 -10.85 -13.11 4.04
N TRP A 142 -9.78 -12.63 4.70
CA TRP A 142 -9.88 -11.59 5.72
C TRP A 142 -10.51 -10.30 5.17
N PHE A 143 -10.07 -9.83 3.99
CA PHE A 143 -10.62 -8.62 3.39
C PHE A 143 -12.13 -8.78 3.11
N LYS A 144 -12.56 -9.94 2.61
CA LYS A 144 -13.96 -10.24 2.36
C LYS A 144 -14.81 -10.31 3.65
N GLU A 145 -14.26 -10.86 4.73
CA GLU A 145 -14.91 -10.85 6.05
C GLU A 145 -15.09 -9.43 6.60
N GLU A 146 -14.07 -8.59 6.46
CA GLU A 146 -14.10 -7.22 7.00
C GLU A 146 -14.90 -6.25 6.11
N TYR A 147 -14.78 -6.34 4.80
CA TYR A 147 -15.34 -5.34 3.87
C TYR A 147 -16.58 -5.82 3.11
N GLY A 148 -16.91 -7.12 3.19
CA GLY A 148 -17.98 -7.75 2.43
C GLY A 148 -17.62 -8.00 0.96
N GLU A 149 -18.59 -8.50 0.20
CA GLU A 149 -18.41 -8.87 -1.21
C GLU A 149 -18.75 -7.74 -2.20
N LEU A 150 -19.53 -6.75 -1.77
CA LEU A 150 -20.02 -5.67 -2.62
C LEU A 150 -19.04 -4.47 -2.64
N VAL A 151 -17.75 -4.76 -2.82
CA VAL A 151 -16.65 -3.79 -2.89
C VAL A 151 -15.72 -4.13 -4.05
N ASP A 152 -15.16 -3.10 -4.67
CA ASP A 152 -14.10 -3.23 -5.67
C ASP A 152 -12.73 -3.23 -4.96
N VAL A 153 -11.89 -4.23 -5.26
CA VAL A 153 -10.56 -4.33 -4.67
C VAL A 153 -9.53 -4.80 -5.69
N LEU A 154 -8.53 -3.95 -5.91
CA LEU A 154 -7.35 -4.30 -6.68
C LEU A 154 -6.34 -5.03 -5.77
N ARG A 155 -5.90 -6.21 -6.20
CA ARG A 155 -5.04 -7.09 -5.41
C ARG A 155 -3.66 -7.16 -6.06
N ILE A 156 -2.63 -6.69 -5.37
CA ILE A 156 -1.28 -6.57 -5.92
C ILE A 156 -0.29 -7.32 -5.05
N MET A 157 0.55 -8.15 -5.66
CA MET A 157 1.74 -8.70 -5.02
C MET A 157 2.98 -7.98 -5.56
N ILE A 158 3.78 -7.39 -4.68
CA ILE A 158 5.04 -6.75 -5.06
C ILE A 158 6.14 -7.79 -4.95
N ILE A 159 6.54 -8.37 -6.08
CA ILE A 159 7.48 -9.50 -6.16
C ILE A 159 8.24 -9.43 -7.49
N PRO A 160 9.52 -9.87 -7.60
CA PRO A 160 10.29 -9.71 -8.85
C PRO A 160 9.87 -10.65 -9.99
N THR A 161 9.03 -11.66 -9.74
CA THR A 161 8.54 -12.61 -10.75
C THR A 161 7.06 -12.39 -11.07
N LYS A 162 6.64 -12.89 -12.23
CA LYS A 162 5.22 -12.99 -12.62
C LYS A 162 4.80 -14.43 -12.86
N GLN A 163 5.68 -15.39 -12.61
CA GLN A 163 5.39 -16.80 -12.78
C GLN A 163 4.79 -17.35 -11.49
N LEU A 164 3.69 -18.08 -11.59
CA LEU A 164 3.12 -18.84 -10.49
C LEU A 164 3.58 -20.29 -10.60
N ALA A 165 4.00 -20.87 -9.47
CA ALA A 165 4.40 -22.27 -9.41
C ALA A 165 3.26 -23.19 -9.88
N HIS A 166 3.61 -24.34 -10.47
CA HIS A 166 2.64 -25.25 -11.07
C HIS A 166 1.65 -25.88 -10.07
N ASP A 167 1.96 -25.82 -8.77
CA ASP A 167 1.21 -26.40 -7.65
C ASP A 167 0.54 -25.32 -6.77
N ALA A 168 0.49 -24.08 -7.27
CA ALA A 168 0.00 -22.91 -6.56
C ALA A 168 -1.18 -22.27 -7.32
N ASP A 169 -2.18 -21.80 -6.58
CA ASP A 169 -3.39 -21.21 -7.14
C ASP A 169 -3.83 -19.99 -6.32
N PHE A 170 -4.42 -18.99 -6.99
CA PHE A 170 -5.11 -17.88 -6.37
C PHE A 170 -6.61 -18.04 -6.51
N ASN A 171 -7.36 -17.70 -5.46
CA ASN A 171 -8.83 -17.74 -5.47
C ASN A 171 -9.45 -16.52 -6.18
N GLU A 172 -8.67 -15.45 -6.32
CA GLU A 172 -9.09 -14.14 -6.82
C GLU A 172 -8.13 -13.67 -7.91
N LYS A 173 -8.54 -12.67 -8.70
CA LYS A 173 -7.60 -12.05 -9.66
C LYS A 173 -6.54 -11.25 -8.91
N VAL A 174 -5.26 -11.64 -9.11
CA VAL A 174 -4.09 -11.00 -8.51
C VAL A 174 -3.15 -10.50 -9.62
N PHE A 175 -2.58 -9.32 -9.42
CA PHE A 175 -1.55 -8.75 -10.27
C PHE A 175 -0.21 -8.70 -9.56
N VAL A 176 0.88 -8.61 -10.33
CA VAL A 176 2.21 -8.39 -9.78
C VAL A 176 2.77 -7.03 -10.15
N MET A 177 3.41 -6.36 -9.18
CA MET A 177 4.26 -5.20 -9.44
C MET A 177 5.72 -5.63 -9.32
N ARG A 178 6.39 -5.78 -10.47
CA ARG A 178 7.81 -6.15 -10.53
C ARG A 178 8.70 -4.91 -10.51
N ARG A 179 10.02 -5.13 -10.47
CA ARG A 179 11.06 -4.07 -10.43
C ARG A 179 10.83 -2.94 -11.43
N ASN A 180 10.50 -3.26 -12.68
CA ASN A 180 10.28 -2.24 -13.71
C ASN A 180 9.03 -1.39 -13.44
N GLY A 181 7.94 -2.02 -12.99
CA GLY A 181 6.71 -1.33 -12.62
C GLY A 181 6.92 -0.41 -11.42
N LEU A 182 7.57 -0.92 -10.38
CA LEU A 182 7.92 -0.15 -9.18
C LEU A 182 8.85 1.02 -9.52
N LYS A 183 9.89 0.79 -10.34
CA LYS A 183 10.78 1.86 -10.82
C LYS A 183 10.00 2.94 -11.57
N LYS A 184 9.10 2.57 -12.48
CA LYS A 184 8.30 3.51 -13.26
C LYS A 184 7.36 4.33 -12.37
N LEU A 185 6.74 3.71 -11.35
CA LEU A 185 5.93 4.40 -10.36
C LEU A 185 6.76 5.45 -9.60
N LYS A 186 7.96 5.08 -9.14
CA LYS A 186 8.91 5.99 -8.48
C LYS A 186 9.32 7.14 -9.38
N ASP A 187 9.67 6.86 -10.64
CA ASP A 187 10.07 7.89 -11.61
C ASP A 187 8.92 8.88 -11.87
N ASN A 188 7.68 8.39 -11.97
CA ASN A 188 6.51 9.25 -12.13
C ASN A 188 6.21 10.08 -10.89
N LEU A 189 6.39 9.52 -9.68
CA LEU A 189 6.30 10.28 -8.44
C LEU A 189 7.32 11.42 -8.39
N LYS A 190 8.59 11.16 -8.74
CA LYS A 190 9.62 12.21 -8.80
C LYS A 190 9.23 13.34 -9.76
N LYS A 191 8.74 12.99 -10.95
CA LYS A 191 8.33 14.00 -11.94
C LYS A 191 7.12 14.80 -11.47
N PHE A 192 6.14 14.14 -10.85
CA PHE A 192 5.00 14.80 -10.25
C PHE A 192 5.42 15.81 -9.17
N VAL A 193 6.30 15.39 -8.24
CA VAL A 193 6.82 16.26 -7.17
C VAL A 193 7.56 17.48 -7.75
N LYS A 194 8.37 17.29 -8.79
CA LYS A 194 9.04 18.40 -9.50
C LYS A 194 8.10 19.40 -10.15
N GLU A 195 6.90 18.98 -10.57
CA GLU A 195 5.92 19.91 -11.14
C GLU A 195 5.22 20.74 -10.07
N ILE A 196 4.85 20.13 -8.95
CA ILE A 196 4.19 20.84 -7.85
C ILE A 196 5.16 21.77 -7.09
N GLU A 197 6.46 21.46 -7.10
CA GLU A 197 7.53 22.32 -6.52
C GLU A 197 7.58 23.73 -7.08
N LYS A 198 7.11 23.91 -8.33
CA LYS A 198 7.15 25.20 -9.03
C LYS A 198 6.12 26.20 -8.49
N TYR A 199 5.29 25.79 -7.55
CA TYR A 199 4.17 26.56 -7.02
C TYR A 199 4.22 26.57 -5.50
N GLU A 200 3.72 27.65 -4.90
CA GLU A 200 3.36 27.62 -3.48
C GLU A 200 2.17 26.66 -3.31
N LEU A 201 2.19 25.81 -2.27
CA LEU A 201 1.20 24.74 -2.09
C LEU A 201 -0.25 25.25 -2.07
N ASP A 202 -0.48 26.40 -1.46
CA ASP A 202 -1.81 27.03 -1.36
C ASP A 202 -2.27 27.67 -2.68
N SER A 203 -1.35 27.92 -3.61
CA SER A 203 -1.64 28.49 -4.94
C SER A 203 -2.09 27.44 -5.97
N LEU A 204 -1.94 26.15 -5.67
CA LEU A 204 -2.34 25.06 -6.55
C LEU A 204 -3.85 24.78 -6.44
N SER A 205 -4.60 25.13 -7.49
CA SER A 205 -6.00 24.73 -7.66
C SER A 205 -6.15 23.21 -7.70
N ASP A 206 -7.28 22.69 -7.22
CA ASP A 206 -7.55 21.25 -7.16
C ASP A 206 -7.50 20.58 -8.55
N GLU A 207 -8.01 21.27 -9.57
CA GLU A 207 -8.03 20.81 -10.96
C GLU A 207 -6.61 20.58 -11.50
N LYS A 208 -5.67 21.43 -11.10
CA LYS A 208 -4.27 21.38 -11.55
C LYS A 208 -3.52 20.22 -10.90
N ILE A 209 -3.74 20.00 -9.60
CA ILE A 209 -3.19 18.83 -8.89
C ILE A 209 -3.74 17.54 -9.51
N GLN A 210 -5.04 17.47 -9.75
CA GLN A 210 -5.65 16.32 -10.42
C GLN A 210 -5.11 16.14 -11.84
N GLY A 211 -4.87 17.23 -12.56
CA GLY A 211 -4.21 17.23 -13.87
C GLY A 211 -2.83 16.59 -13.83
N TYR A 212 -1.98 16.97 -12.87
CA TYR A 212 -0.65 16.37 -12.70
C TYR A 212 -0.72 14.89 -12.27
N LEU A 213 -1.64 14.52 -11.38
CA LEU A 213 -1.86 13.12 -11.01
C LEU A 213 -2.26 12.26 -12.23
N ASN A 214 -3.10 12.81 -13.12
CA ASN A 214 -3.49 12.16 -14.38
C ASN A 214 -2.31 12.07 -15.37
N MET A 215 -1.55 13.15 -15.51
CA MET A 215 -0.39 13.25 -16.41
C MET A 215 0.67 12.21 -16.06
N TYR A 216 1.01 12.09 -14.77
CA TYR A 216 2.01 11.14 -14.27
C TYR A 216 1.44 9.78 -13.89
N LYS A 217 0.17 9.50 -14.24
CA LYS A 217 -0.45 8.18 -14.04
C LYS A 217 -0.40 7.70 -12.58
N LEU A 218 -0.64 8.60 -11.62
CA LEU A 218 -0.55 8.32 -10.17
C LEU A 218 -1.90 7.97 -9.52
N ASN A 219 -2.99 7.89 -10.29
CA ASN A 219 -4.24 7.32 -9.78
C ASN A 219 -4.21 5.78 -9.89
N ILE A 220 -4.85 5.08 -8.95
CA ILE A 220 -4.96 3.60 -8.93
C ILE A 220 -5.54 3.04 -10.22
N GLU A 221 -6.46 3.76 -10.87
CA GLU A 221 -7.05 3.39 -12.16
C GLU A 221 -6.00 3.23 -13.27
N ASN A 222 -4.86 3.92 -13.15
CA ASN A 222 -3.77 3.82 -14.12
C ASN A 222 -2.79 2.69 -13.80
N PHE A 223 -2.89 2.00 -12.66
CA PHE A 223 -1.92 0.97 -12.29
C PHE A 223 -1.91 -0.19 -13.30
N PRO A 224 -3.07 -0.78 -13.66
CA PRO A 224 -3.16 -1.71 -14.78
C PRO A 224 -2.57 -1.10 -16.07
N GLY A 225 -1.70 -1.85 -16.74
CA GLY A 225 -1.04 -1.40 -17.98
C GLY A 225 0.13 -0.43 -17.80
N ASN A 226 0.36 0.13 -16.60
CA ASN A 226 1.53 0.98 -16.35
C ASN A 226 2.53 0.39 -15.38
N TYR A 227 2.09 -0.19 -14.26
CA TYR A 227 2.97 -0.63 -13.17
C TYR A 227 2.78 -2.09 -12.79
N ILE A 228 1.63 -2.68 -13.12
CA ILE A 228 1.32 -4.05 -12.74
C ILE A 228 1.08 -4.92 -13.97
N GLU A 229 1.40 -6.21 -13.85
CA GLU A 229 1.27 -7.23 -14.88
C GLU A 229 0.38 -8.37 -14.38
N ASP A 230 -0.31 -9.07 -15.30
CA ASP A 230 -0.97 -10.33 -14.97
C ASP A 230 0.05 -11.42 -14.61
N ILE A 231 -0.39 -12.37 -13.79
CA ILE A 231 0.39 -13.55 -13.39
C ILE A 231 0.26 -14.64 -14.45
N TYR A 232 1.37 -15.33 -14.73
CA TYR A 232 1.47 -16.42 -15.68
C TYR A 232 1.65 -17.74 -14.92
N HIS A 233 0.70 -18.65 -15.05
CA HIS A 233 0.80 -19.97 -14.43
C HIS A 233 1.76 -20.85 -15.24
N LEU A 234 2.79 -21.39 -14.57
CA LEU A 234 3.69 -22.35 -15.21
C LEU A 234 2.91 -23.63 -15.52
N LYS A 235 2.90 -24.02 -16.79
CA LYS A 235 2.36 -25.32 -17.20
C LYS A 235 3.38 -26.40 -16.83
N LYS A 236 2.89 -27.58 -16.45
CA LYS A 236 3.72 -28.77 -16.24
C LYS A 236 4.49 -29.14 -17.50
#